data_AF-A0A9Q4PX09-F1
#
_entry.id   AF-A0A9Q4PX09-F1
#
_cell.length_a   1.000
_cell.length_b   1.000
_cell.length_c   1.000
_cell.angle_alpha   90.00
_cell.angle_beta   90.00
_cell.angle_gamma   90.00
#
_symmetry.space_group_name_H-M   'P 1'
#
loop_
_entity.id
_entity.type
_entity.pdbx_description
1 polymer ?
#
loop_
_entity_poly.entity_id
_entity_poly.type
_entity_poly.pdbx_seq_one_letter_code
_entity_poly.pdbx_strand_id
1 'polypeptide(L)'
;MNSKNLHGRTSRYEGCTVMGVLSVSAFLTDAVTLIHGPDGCTHINTSLLYSTLAEHDIFRIPEIVSTGLGEDEIIFGGEDALEDALTTVCGNDPAAVVVASTCVSETIGDDVAGICSQSWDVPVIYVPSSGFLGGTFTDGYTSTLTALSSFIAPPSCWKKNTGTVNIVGEKNLEFEAEDNFQEVSRILGLLGLDVNIRYVRDITVEDIGIFGDAELNLFREDKYGILGRHFDAFTGIPSLPEFPVGLSATLDFIRDVGRLTGRDTTDAVSAEEEQLAGLTDEFSDLRGEYVTFDSFGFQSAEMEMFTEVAEAVGIRVSEEGTVIPIPFCMPVGTLGLRRMLRQWRRFIDG
;
A
#
# COMPACT_ATOMS: atom_id res chain seq x y z
N MET A 1 33.49 -13.79 -12.44
CA MET A 1 32.84 -13.87 -13.77
C MET A 1 31.36 -14.14 -13.54
N ASN A 2 30.49 -13.39 -14.23
CA ASN A 2 29.06 -13.61 -14.42
C ASN A 2 28.22 -14.09 -13.21
N SER A 3 27.88 -13.16 -12.32
CA SER A 3 26.63 -13.24 -11.55
C SER A 3 25.45 -12.81 -12.45
N LYS A 4 24.99 -13.72 -13.32
CA LYS A 4 23.73 -13.57 -14.06
C LYS A 4 22.92 -14.87 -13.95
N ASN A 5 21.83 -14.76 -13.20
CA ASN A 5 20.65 -15.63 -13.04
C ASN A 5 20.00 -15.13 -11.73
N LEU A 6 19.05 -14.18 -11.67
CA LEU A 6 18.06 -13.72 -12.66
C LEU A 6 17.19 -14.88 -13.18
N HIS A 7 16.07 -15.12 -12.48
CA HIS A 7 14.70 -15.41 -12.94
C HIS A 7 13.90 -15.81 -11.68
N GLY A 8 12.71 -15.23 -11.43
CA GLY A 8 11.79 -15.73 -10.39
C GLY A 8 11.85 -15.11 -8.98
N ARG A 9 11.89 -13.77 -8.85
CA ARG A 9 11.40 -13.04 -7.65
C ARG A 9 10.95 -11.64 -8.08
N THR A 10 9.67 -11.50 -8.41
CA THR A 10 8.97 -10.23 -8.67
C THR A 10 7.74 -10.16 -7.76
N SER A 11 7.29 -8.96 -7.38
CA SER A 11 6.42 -8.65 -6.20
C SER A 11 7.21 -8.70 -4.87
N ARG A 12 7.81 -7.57 -4.49
CA ARG A 12 7.65 -6.86 -3.18
C ARG A 12 8.07 -5.40 -3.41
N TYR A 13 7.17 -4.61 -4.01
CA TYR A 13 7.29 -3.14 -4.17
C TYR A 13 8.55 -2.68 -4.91
N GLU A 14 8.57 -2.96 -6.22
CA GLU A 14 9.75 -2.75 -7.07
C GLU A 14 9.93 -1.28 -7.48
N GLY A 15 11.18 -0.82 -7.50
CA GLY A 15 11.57 0.55 -7.86
C GLY A 15 12.51 1.19 -6.84
N CYS A 16 12.87 2.46 -7.07
CA CYS A 16 13.55 3.29 -6.08
C CYS A 16 12.55 4.13 -5.26
N THR A 17 13.05 5.00 -4.38
CA THR A 17 12.24 5.92 -3.56
C THR A 17 11.22 6.73 -4.37
N VAL A 18 11.58 7.21 -5.58
CA VAL A 18 10.68 7.92 -6.51
C VAL A 18 9.48 7.06 -6.91
N MET A 19 9.68 5.76 -7.18
CA MET A 19 8.58 4.82 -7.46
C MET A 19 7.70 4.60 -6.22
N GLY A 20 8.31 4.64 -5.02
CA GLY A 20 7.61 4.67 -3.74
C GLY A 20 6.66 5.86 -3.62
N VAL A 21 7.11 7.06 -3.97
CA VAL A 21 6.25 8.27 -4.02
C VAL A 21 5.12 8.08 -5.02
N LEU A 22 5.44 7.71 -6.26
CA LEU A 22 4.46 7.52 -7.33
C LEU A 22 3.38 6.50 -6.97
N SER A 23 3.71 5.44 -6.23
CA SER A 23 2.72 4.45 -5.77
C SER A 23 1.62 5.01 -4.86
N VAL A 24 1.86 6.19 -4.28
CA VAL A 24 0.90 6.93 -3.44
C VAL A 24 0.32 8.12 -4.19
N SER A 25 1.18 8.97 -4.77
CA SER A 25 0.75 10.23 -5.40
C SER A 25 -0.07 10.02 -6.68
N ALA A 26 0.16 8.94 -7.44
CA ALA A 26 -0.65 8.57 -8.60
C ALA A 26 -2.11 8.16 -8.26
N PHE A 27 -2.42 8.04 -6.98
CA PHE A 27 -3.73 7.69 -6.45
C PHE A 27 -4.44 8.86 -5.74
N LEU A 28 -3.86 10.06 -5.80
CA LEU A 28 -4.62 11.31 -5.78
C LEU A 28 -5.17 11.56 -7.19
N THR A 29 -6.41 12.03 -7.28
CA THR A 29 -7.14 12.18 -8.55
C THR A 29 -7.04 13.59 -9.16
N ASP A 30 -6.55 14.54 -8.36
CA ASP A 30 -6.58 16.00 -8.54
C ASP A 30 -5.23 16.69 -8.23
N ALA A 31 -4.17 15.90 -7.97
CA ALA A 31 -2.83 16.39 -7.67
C ALA A 31 -1.79 15.97 -8.72
N VAL A 32 -0.77 16.80 -8.92
CA VAL A 32 0.32 16.56 -9.88
C VAL A 32 1.57 16.06 -9.14
N THR A 33 2.29 15.09 -9.72
CA THR A 33 3.62 14.70 -9.22
C THR A 33 4.72 15.33 -10.07
N LEU A 34 5.56 16.17 -9.48
CA LEU A 34 6.71 16.80 -10.15
C LEU A 34 8.00 16.08 -9.76
N ILE A 35 8.64 15.41 -10.72
CA ILE A 35 9.92 14.72 -10.52
C ILE A 35 11.06 15.67 -10.89
N HIS A 36 11.79 16.12 -9.88
CA HIS A 36 12.91 17.04 -10.03
C HIS A 36 14.21 16.28 -10.34
N GLY A 37 14.59 16.28 -11.62
CA GLY A 37 15.70 15.50 -12.14
C GLY A 37 15.70 15.39 -13.67
N PRO A 38 16.63 14.61 -14.25
CA PRO A 38 16.66 14.35 -15.69
C PRO A 38 15.50 13.47 -16.15
N ASP A 39 15.00 13.71 -17.36
CA ASP A 39 13.89 12.99 -18.00
C ASP A 39 14.03 11.46 -17.94
N GLY A 40 15.25 10.93 -18.02
CA GLY A 40 15.51 9.49 -17.94
C GLY A 40 15.02 8.84 -16.63
N CYS A 41 15.03 9.58 -15.51
CA CYS A 41 14.52 9.10 -14.23
C CYS A 41 12.99 9.14 -14.18
N THR A 42 12.39 10.24 -14.64
CA THR A 42 10.93 10.37 -14.79
C THR A 42 10.39 9.28 -15.71
N HIS A 43 10.98 9.11 -16.89
CA HIS A 43 10.54 8.18 -17.92
C HIS A 43 10.55 6.72 -17.44
N ILE A 44 11.61 6.25 -16.77
CA ILE A 44 11.69 4.84 -16.34
C ILE A 44 10.68 4.53 -15.22
N ASN A 45 10.54 5.39 -14.21
CA ASN A 45 9.57 5.19 -13.13
C ASN A 45 8.13 5.31 -13.64
N THR A 46 7.85 6.30 -14.50
CA THR A 46 6.54 6.50 -15.13
C THR A 46 6.15 5.34 -16.04
N SER A 47 7.10 4.79 -16.82
CA SER A 47 6.85 3.63 -17.67
C SER A 47 6.62 2.34 -16.88
N LEU A 48 7.34 2.16 -15.77
CA LEU A 48 7.10 1.06 -14.83
C LEU A 48 5.70 1.18 -14.21
N LEU A 49 5.34 2.37 -13.73
CA LEU A 49 4.02 2.66 -13.17
C LEU A 49 2.90 2.34 -14.17
N TYR A 50 2.98 2.82 -15.41
CA TYR A 50 1.96 2.50 -16.42
C TYR A 50 1.90 1.00 -16.77
N SER A 51 3.02 0.27 -16.74
CA SER A 51 3.00 -1.19 -16.93
C SER A 51 2.24 -1.87 -15.79
N THR A 52 2.59 -1.56 -14.54
CA THR A 52 1.96 -2.16 -13.36
C THR A 52 0.48 -1.76 -13.22
N LEU A 53 0.12 -0.52 -13.54
CA LEU A 53 -1.29 -0.10 -13.57
C LEU A 53 -2.07 -0.86 -14.66
N ALA A 54 -1.50 -1.04 -15.85
CA ALA A 54 -2.14 -1.81 -16.92
C ALA A 54 -2.22 -3.32 -16.63
N GLU A 55 -1.26 -3.89 -15.89
CA GLU A 55 -1.32 -5.27 -15.38
C GLU A 55 -2.45 -5.48 -14.35
N HIS A 56 -2.94 -4.40 -13.73
CA HIS A 56 -4.07 -4.38 -12.80
C HIS A 56 -5.39 -3.85 -13.43
N ASP A 57 -5.47 -3.76 -14.77
CA ASP A 57 -6.59 -3.15 -15.52
C ASP A 57 -6.91 -1.68 -15.16
N ILE A 58 -5.96 -0.95 -14.56
CA ILE A 58 -6.09 0.48 -14.23
C ILE A 58 -5.60 1.35 -15.40
N PHE A 59 -6.55 1.87 -16.17
CA PHE A 59 -6.26 2.70 -17.36
C PHE A 59 -6.22 4.22 -17.10
N ARG A 60 -6.15 4.67 -15.83
CA ARG A 60 -5.91 6.09 -15.50
C ARG A 60 -4.44 6.45 -15.75
N ILE A 61 -4.22 7.59 -16.39
CA ILE A 61 -2.91 8.23 -16.55
C ILE A 61 -2.80 9.32 -15.45
N PRO A 62 -2.12 9.08 -14.32
CA PRO A 62 -1.75 10.14 -13.36
C PRO A 62 -0.91 11.24 -14.01
N GLU A 63 -1.05 12.48 -13.55
CA GLU A 63 -0.26 13.60 -14.06
C GLU A 63 1.13 13.64 -13.40
N ILE A 64 2.14 13.33 -14.21
CA ILE A 64 3.55 13.27 -13.80
C ILE A 64 4.35 14.19 -14.71
N VAL A 65 5.02 15.18 -14.12
CA VAL A 65 5.83 16.21 -14.79
C VAL A 65 7.30 16.01 -14.41
N SER A 66 8.24 16.47 -15.24
CA SER A 66 9.67 16.53 -14.92
C SER A 66 10.19 17.95 -15.01
N THR A 67 11.23 18.27 -14.23
CA THR A 67 12.04 19.48 -14.44
C THR A 67 13.09 19.29 -15.55
N GLY A 68 13.26 18.06 -16.08
CA GLY A 68 14.02 17.80 -17.31
C GLY A 68 15.51 18.13 -17.26
N LEU A 69 16.16 18.05 -16.09
CA LEU A 69 17.53 18.55 -15.87
C LEU A 69 18.53 17.99 -16.90
N GLY A 70 19.20 18.89 -17.63
CA GLY A 70 20.19 18.60 -18.67
C GLY A 70 21.63 18.81 -18.20
N GLU A 71 22.56 18.95 -19.15
CA GLU A 71 23.98 19.09 -18.83
C GLU A 71 24.30 20.41 -18.11
N ASP A 72 23.63 21.52 -18.46
CA ASP A 72 23.87 22.82 -17.84
C ASP A 72 23.33 22.85 -16.40
N GLU A 73 22.12 22.34 -16.14
CA GLU A 73 21.54 22.27 -14.79
C GLU A 73 22.37 21.36 -13.88
N ILE A 74 22.91 20.24 -14.40
CA ILE A 74 23.81 19.35 -13.66
C ILE A 74 25.16 20.01 -13.32
N ILE A 75 25.57 21.05 -14.04
CA ILE A 75 26.83 21.78 -13.81
C ILE A 75 26.63 23.03 -12.94
N PHE A 76 25.49 23.71 -13.04
CA PHE A 76 25.26 25.03 -12.43
C PHE A 76 24.18 25.05 -11.34
N GLY A 77 23.33 24.02 -11.23
CA GLY A 77 22.20 23.93 -10.31
C GLY A 77 20.88 23.73 -11.06
N GLY A 78 19.97 22.95 -10.48
CA GLY A 78 18.62 22.68 -11.01
C GLY A 78 17.53 23.61 -10.47
N GLU A 79 17.87 24.53 -9.57
CA GLU A 79 16.95 25.38 -8.81
C GLU A 79 16.00 26.21 -9.69
N ASP A 80 16.52 26.97 -10.66
CA ASP A 80 15.73 27.78 -11.61
C ASP A 80 14.71 26.90 -12.39
N ALA A 81 15.13 25.70 -12.80
CA ALA A 81 14.29 24.75 -13.53
C ALA A 81 13.20 24.09 -12.65
N LEU A 82 13.38 24.09 -11.32
CA LEU A 82 12.33 23.71 -10.37
C LEU A 82 11.33 24.85 -10.17
N GLU A 83 11.78 26.10 -10.06
CA GLU A 83 10.89 27.27 -9.93
C GLU A 83 10.03 27.50 -11.20
N ASP A 84 10.60 27.39 -12.39
CA ASP A 84 9.85 27.48 -13.66
C ASP A 84 8.82 26.34 -13.81
N ALA A 85 9.19 25.12 -13.42
CA ALA A 85 8.29 23.96 -13.45
C ALA A 85 7.15 24.09 -12.43
N LEU A 86 7.45 24.50 -11.19
CA LEU A 86 6.43 24.75 -10.17
C LEU A 86 5.51 25.90 -10.59
N THR A 87 6.04 27.00 -11.12
CA THR A 87 5.23 28.11 -11.67
C THR A 87 4.27 27.62 -12.76
N THR A 88 4.75 26.74 -13.64
CA THR A 88 3.94 26.18 -14.73
C THR A 88 2.86 25.22 -14.20
N VAL A 89 3.19 24.34 -13.26
CA VAL A 89 2.25 23.34 -12.70
C VAL A 89 1.21 24.02 -11.80
N CYS A 90 1.63 24.90 -10.89
CA CYS A 90 0.71 25.65 -10.01
C CYS A 90 -0.24 26.54 -10.83
N GLY A 91 0.24 27.11 -11.95
CA GLY A 91 -0.58 27.90 -12.88
C GLY A 91 -1.70 27.13 -13.58
N ASN A 92 -1.76 25.80 -13.48
CA ASN A 92 -2.86 24.95 -13.97
C ASN A 92 -3.92 24.64 -12.88
N ASP A 93 -3.79 25.19 -11.67
CA ASP A 93 -4.74 25.04 -10.55
C ASP A 93 -5.01 23.58 -10.07
N PRO A 94 -3.97 22.73 -9.86
CA PRO A 94 -4.16 21.41 -9.24
C PRO A 94 -4.35 21.53 -7.72
N ALA A 95 -5.07 20.58 -7.11
CA ALA A 95 -5.37 20.64 -5.68
C ALA A 95 -4.14 20.49 -4.76
N ALA A 96 -3.07 19.87 -5.28
CA ALA A 96 -1.73 19.87 -4.69
C ALA A 96 -0.65 19.53 -5.73
N VAL A 97 0.61 19.84 -5.40
CA VAL A 97 1.80 19.35 -6.13
C VAL A 97 2.69 18.54 -5.18
N VAL A 98 2.96 17.29 -5.52
CA VAL A 98 3.91 16.42 -4.81
C VAL A 98 5.25 16.45 -5.55
N VAL A 99 6.26 17.07 -4.96
CA VAL A 99 7.61 17.17 -5.53
C VAL A 99 8.48 16.02 -5.03
N ALA A 100 9.00 15.22 -5.95
CA ALA A 100 9.96 14.15 -5.66
C ALA A 100 11.34 14.53 -6.24
N SER A 101 12.35 14.65 -5.38
CA SER A 101 13.74 14.79 -5.82
C SER A 101 14.27 13.51 -6.47
N THR A 102 15.37 13.62 -7.20
CA THR A 102 16.08 12.45 -7.75
C THR A 102 17.48 12.34 -7.16
N CYS A 103 18.13 11.21 -7.43
CA CYS A 103 19.55 11.01 -7.12
C CYS A 103 20.46 12.12 -7.70
N VAL A 104 20.03 12.82 -8.76
CA VAL A 104 20.84 13.87 -9.41
C VAL A 104 20.72 15.19 -8.67
N SER A 105 19.49 15.70 -8.44
CA SER A 105 19.28 16.97 -7.73
C SER A 105 19.87 16.95 -6.31
N GLU A 106 19.71 15.84 -5.58
CA GLU A 106 20.32 15.65 -4.25
C GLU A 106 21.85 15.41 -4.30
N THR A 107 22.45 15.10 -5.46
CA THR A 107 23.91 15.01 -5.61
C THR A 107 24.52 16.39 -5.91
N ILE A 108 23.87 17.21 -6.73
CA ILE A 108 24.36 18.57 -7.06
C ILE A 108 24.07 19.56 -5.92
N GLY A 109 23.03 19.31 -5.13
CA GLY A 109 22.79 19.98 -3.84
C GLY A 109 21.75 21.08 -3.86
N ASP A 110 20.82 21.04 -4.81
CA ASP A 110 19.72 22.02 -4.95
C ASP A 110 18.87 22.09 -3.66
N ASP A 111 18.50 23.30 -3.21
CA ASP A 111 17.61 23.50 -2.06
C ASP A 111 16.12 23.31 -2.44
N VAL A 112 15.81 22.10 -2.89
CA VAL A 112 14.44 21.63 -3.21
C VAL A 112 13.47 21.92 -2.06
N ALA A 113 13.93 21.79 -0.81
CA ALA A 113 13.14 22.05 0.39
C ALA A 113 12.84 23.54 0.55
N GLY A 114 13.83 24.41 0.39
CA GLY A 114 13.68 25.87 0.38
C GLY A 114 12.69 26.33 -0.68
N ILE A 115 12.85 25.85 -1.92
CA ILE A 115 11.97 26.20 -3.05
C ILE A 115 10.53 25.72 -2.83
N CYS A 116 10.33 24.48 -2.38
CA CYS A 116 8.98 23.98 -2.07
C CYS A 116 8.34 24.67 -0.86
N SER A 117 9.14 25.29 0.03
CA SER A 117 8.64 26.05 1.19
C SER A 117 8.23 27.50 0.88
N GLN A 118 8.39 27.95 -0.36
CA GLN A 118 7.93 29.27 -0.80
C GLN A 118 6.39 29.35 -0.86
N SER A 119 5.88 30.58 -1.03
CA SER A 119 4.44 30.86 -1.10
C SER A 119 3.89 30.63 -2.51
N TRP A 120 3.59 29.37 -2.84
CA TRP A 120 2.90 28.97 -4.06
C TRP A 120 1.38 29.17 -3.95
N ASP A 121 0.70 29.33 -5.10
CA ASP A 121 -0.76 29.52 -5.16
C ASP A 121 -1.56 28.27 -4.75
N VAL A 122 -0.96 27.08 -4.93
CA VAL A 122 -1.50 25.78 -4.53
C VAL A 122 -0.55 25.07 -3.54
N PRO A 123 -1.01 24.10 -2.73
CA PRO A 123 -0.15 23.40 -1.78
C PRO A 123 0.96 22.59 -2.45
N VAL A 124 2.22 22.91 -2.14
CA VAL A 124 3.40 22.16 -2.59
C VAL A 124 3.97 21.32 -1.44
N ILE A 125 4.16 20.02 -1.67
CA ILE A 125 4.71 19.08 -0.69
C ILE A 125 5.96 18.43 -1.25
N TYR A 126 7.10 18.57 -0.57
CA TYR A 126 8.36 17.92 -0.92
C TYR A 126 8.51 16.55 -0.23
N VAL A 127 8.84 15.52 -1.01
CA VAL A 127 9.22 14.19 -0.52
C VAL A 127 10.64 13.83 -1.02
N PRO A 128 11.67 13.92 -0.14
CA PRO A 128 13.03 13.51 -0.47
C PRO A 128 13.10 12.06 -0.98
N SER A 129 13.64 11.88 -2.18
CA SER A 129 13.47 10.65 -2.98
C SER A 129 14.74 10.15 -3.69
N SER A 130 15.93 10.57 -3.25
CA SER A 130 17.19 9.94 -3.64
C SER A 130 17.30 8.49 -3.18
N GLY A 131 17.50 7.57 -4.12
CA GLY A 131 17.83 6.17 -3.83
C GLY A 131 19.32 5.93 -3.49
N PHE A 132 20.24 6.83 -3.87
CA PHE A 132 21.68 6.58 -3.66
C PHE A 132 22.11 6.71 -2.18
N LEU A 133 21.34 7.46 -1.39
CA LEU A 133 21.53 7.59 0.06
C LEU A 133 21.03 6.37 0.86
N GLY A 134 20.60 5.31 0.17
CA GLY A 134 20.04 4.09 0.76
C GLY A 134 18.52 4.03 0.79
N GLY A 135 17.83 5.04 0.24
CA GLY A 135 16.38 5.08 0.14
C GLY A 135 15.79 3.95 -0.72
N THR A 136 14.74 3.34 -0.22
CA THR A 136 13.98 2.25 -0.86
C THR A 136 12.60 2.74 -1.31
N PHE A 137 11.87 1.91 -2.06
CA PHE A 137 10.44 2.13 -2.33
C PHE A 137 9.66 2.44 -1.04
N THR A 138 9.87 1.64 0.01
CA THR A 138 9.14 1.75 1.29
C THR A 138 9.35 3.11 1.95
N ASP A 139 10.54 3.70 1.84
CA ASP A 139 10.85 5.02 2.39
C ASP A 139 10.07 6.11 1.64
N GLY A 140 10.00 6.06 0.31
CA GLY A 140 9.23 7.02 -0.49
C GLY A 140 7.72 6.88 -0.26
N TYR A 141 7.24 5.65 -0.19
CA TYR A 141 5.85 5.30 0.11
C TYR A 141 5.42 5.80 1.50
N THR A 142 6.17 5.46 2.55
CA THR A 142 5.84 5.91 3.93
C THR A 142 6.04 7.41 4.10
N SER A 143 7.05 8.02 3.47
CA SER A 143 7.27 9.47 3.52
C SER A 143 6.15 10.23 2.82
N THR A 144 5.63 9.73 1.69
CA THR A 144 4.49 10.37 0.98
C THR A 144 3.20 10.28 1.80
N LEU A 145 2.88 9.09 2.34
CA LEU A 145 1.74 8.92 3.25
C LEU A 145 1.88 9.74 4.55
N THR A 146 3.11 10.01 5.00
CA THR A 146 3.38 10.90 6.14
C THR A 146 3.19 12.38 5.77
N ALA A 147 3.71 12.81 4.61
CA ALA A 147 3.66 14.20 4.18
C ALA A 147 2.24 14.65 3.79
N LEU A 148 1.48 13.79 3.11
CA LEU A 148 0.06 14.01 2.79
C LEU A 148 -0.83 14.13 4.04
N SER A 149 -0.36 13.72 5.22
CA SER A 149 -1.13 13.86 6.47
C SER A 149 -1.30 15.33 6.88
N SER A 150 -0.57 16.26 6.25
CA SER A 150 -0.74 17.70 6.41
C SER A 150 -2.08 18.23 5.87
N PHE A 151 -2.74 17.50 4.97
CA PHE A 151 -4.09 17.84 4.47
C PHE A 151 -5.22 17.39 5.41
N ILE A 152 -4.92 16.60 6.44
CA ILE A 152 -5.94 16.16 7.40
C ILE A 152 -6.40 17.38 8.21
N ALA A 153 -7.72 17.59 8.27
CA ALA A 153 -8.28 18.74 8.98
C ALA A 153 -7.83 18.77 10.46
N PRO A 154 -7.63 19.95 11.07
CA PRO A 154 -7.15 20.03 12.44
C PRO A 154 -8.17 19.42 13.45
N PRO A 155 -7.73 18.93 14.62
CA PRO A 155 -8.60 18.24 15.60
C PRO A 155 -9.83 19.02 16.09
N SER A 156 -9.86 20.34 15.89
CA SER A 156 -11.01 21.22 16.14
C SER A 156 -12.18 21.06 15.15
N CYS A 157 -11.95 20.39 14.02
CA CYS A 157 -12.90 20.28 12.91
C CYS A 157 -13.55 18.89 12.79
N TRP A 158 -13.06 17.90 13.54
CA TRP A 158 -13.52 16.50 13.44
C TRP A 158 -14.93 16.31 14.03
N LYS A 159 -15.80 15.65 13.26
CA LYS A 159 -17.18 15.32 13.63
C LYS A 159 -17.28 14.08 14.53
N LYS A 160 -16.31 13.17 14.42
CA LYS A 160 -16.21 11.88 15.15
C LYS A 160 -17.44 11.00 14.93
N ASN A 161 -17.57 10.52 13.69
CA ASN A 161 -18.63 9.64 13.22
C ASN A 161 -18.40 8.21 13.78
N THR A 162 -19.11 7.87 14.85
CA THR A 162 -19.25 6.46 15.25
C THR A 162 -19.95 5.70 14.13
N GLY A 163 -19.36 4.59 13.68
CA GLY A 163 -19.76 3.89 12.47
C GLY A 163 -18.69 3.82 11.38
N THR A 164 -17.62 4.63 11.41
CA THR A 164 -16.68 4.70 10.28
C THR A 164 -15.22 4.45 10.65
N VAL A 165 -14.47 3.81 9.74
CA VAL A 165 -13.04 3.48 9.92
C VAL A 165 -12.19 4.00 8.76
N ASN A 166 -10.97 4.46 9.04
CA ASN A 166 -9.98 4.75 7.99
C ASN A 166 -9.23 3.47 7.64
N ILE A 167 -9.00 3.24 6.35
CA ILE A 167 -8.01 2.28 5.88
C ILE A 167 -6.74 3.06 5.52
N VAL A 168 -5.57 2.62 6.01
CA VAL A 168 -4.34 3.41 6.03
C VAL A 168 -3.17 2.63 5.41
N GLY A 169 -2.57 3.21 4.38
CA GLY A 169 -1.46 2.61 3.63
C GLY A 169 -1.90 1.38 2.86
N GLU A 170 -2.91 1.50 1.99
CA GLU A 170 -3.13 0.49 0.97
C GLU A 170 -1.93 0.42 0.00
N LYS A 171 -1.56 -0.80 -0.34
CA LYS A 171 -0.48 -1.08 -1.28
C LYS A 171 -1.03 -1.00 -2.69
N ASN A 172 -1.20 0.21 -3.21
CA ASN A 172 -1.94 0.47 -4.45
C ASN A 172 -1.43 -0.26 -5.71
N LEU A 173 -0.19 -0.78 -5.69
CA LEU A 173 0.43 -1.56 -6.77
C LEU A 173 0.46 -3.08 -6.50
N GLU A 174 -0.18 -3.57 -5.44
CA GLU A 174 -0.39 -5.00 -5.12
C GLU A 174 -1.61 -5.53 -5.90
N PHE A 175 -1.46 -6.66 -6.61
CA PHE A 175 -2.47 -7.18 -7.55
C PHE A 175 -3.84 -7.41 -6.88
N GLU A 176 -3.85 -8.03 -5.70
CA GLU A 176 -5.08 -8.28 -4.96
C GLU A 176 -5.56 -7.08 -4.12
N ALA A 177 -5.01 -5.87 -4.27
CA ALA A 177 -5.30 -4.78 -3.33
C ALA A 177 -6.77 -4.35 -3.29
N GLU A 178 -7.51 -4.43 -4.41
CA GLU A 178 -8.97 -4.19 -4.40
C GLU A 178 -9.73 -5.37 -3.77
N ASP A 179 -9.37 -6.59 -4.17
CA ASP A 179 -9.87 -7.86 -3.60
C ASP A 179 -9.70 -7.93 -2.06
N ASN A 180 -8.60 -7.38 -1.54
CA ASN A 180 -8.26 -7.29 -0.13
C ASN A 180 -9.08 -6.20 0.59
N PHE A 181 -9.30 -5.05 -0.07
CA PHE A 181 -10.22 -4.01 0.43
C PHE A 181 -11.66 -4.52 0.51
N GLN A 182 -12.16 -5.20 -0.52
CA GLN A 182 -13.53 -5.73 -0.54
C GLN A 182 -13.76 -6.76 0.58
N GLU A 183 -12.76 -7.58 0.89
CA GLU A 183 -12.83 -8.51 2.02
C GLU A 183 -12.83 -7.79 3.38
N VAL A 184 -11.93 -6.84 3.60
CA VAL A 184 -11.91 -6.05 4.84
C VAL A 184 -13.22 -5.26 4.99
N SER A 185 -13.74 -4.68 3.91
CA SER A 185 -15.04 -3.99 3.90
C SER A 185 -16.21 -4.93 4.22
N ARG A 186 -16.22 -6.16 3.71
CA ARG A 186 -17.22 -7.18 4.09
C ARG A 186 -17.16 -7.48 5.60
N ILE A 187 -15.96 -7.72 6.13
CA ILE A 187 -15.76 -8.07 7.55
C ILE A 187 -16.17 -6.90 8.46
N LEU A 188 -15.88 -5.65 8.07
CA LEU A 188 -16.35 -4.45 8.77
C LEU A 188 -17.88 -4.30 8.71
N GLY A 189 -18.49 -4.62 7.56
CA GLY A 189 -19.95 -4.64 7.40
C GLY A 189 -20.66 -5.58 8.38
N LEU A 190 -20.05 -6.71 8.75
CA LEU A 190 -20.58 -7.62 9.79
C LEU A 190 -20.67 -6.97 11.18
N LEU A 191 -19.87 -5.92 11.44
CA LEU A 191 -19.85 -5.16 12.68
C LEU A 191 -20.61 -3.82 12.59
N GLY A 192 -21.27 -3.53 11.47
CA GLY A 192 -21.89 -2.22 11.24
C GLY A 192 -20.85 -1.10 11.24
N LEU A 193 -19.78 -1.30 10.46
CA LEU A 193 -18.71 -0.33 10.21
C LEU A 193 -18.56 -0.09 8.71
N ASP A 194 -18.68 1.18 8.31
CA ASP A 194 -18.41 1.66 6.95
C ASP A 194 -16.97 2.19 6.85
N VAL A 195 -16.44 2.32 5.62
CA VAL A 195 -15.12 2.92 5.40
C VAL A 195 -15.26 4.44 5.22
N ASN A 196 -14.56 5.20 6.05
CA ASN A 196 -14.49 6.66 6.04
C ASN A 196 -13.64 7.16 4.86
N ILE A 197 -12.45 6.57 4.69
CA ILE A 197 -11.49 6.92 3.63
C ILE A 197 -10.56 5.73 3.37
N ARG A 198 -10.10 5.59 2.12
CA ARG A 198 -8.94 4.75 1.74
C ARG A 198 -7.74 5.67 1.58
N TYR A 199 -6.89 5.75 2.59
CA TYR A 199 -5.75 6.67 2.64
C TYR A 199 -4.47 5.97 2.14
N VAL A 200 -3.97 6.22 0.93
CA VAL A 200 -4.47 7.11 -0.13
C VAL A 200 -4.75 6.27 -1.36
N ARG A 201 -6.03 6.16 -1.76
CA ARG A 201 -6.44 5.39 -2.94
C ARG A 201 -7.67 5.97 -3.63
N ASP A 202 -7.45 6.53 -4.81
CA ASP A 202 -8.49 7.01 -5.74
C ASP A 202 -9.41 8.09 -5.13
N ILE A 203 -8.80 8.98 -4.33
CA ILE A 203 -9.43 10.09 -3.61
C ILE A 203 -8.97 11.45 -4.15
N THR A 204 -9.62 12.53 -3.71
CA THR A 204 -9.15 13.92 -3.87
C THR A 204 -8.22 14.33 -2.73
N VAL A 205 -7.57 15.49 -2.86
CA VAL A 205 -6.86 16.15 -1.74
C VAL A 205 -7.85 16.62 -0.67
N GLU A 206 -9.06 17.07 -1.05
CA GLU A 206 -10.10 17.50 -0.09
C GLU A 206 -10.59 16.33 0.79
N ASP A 207 -10.73 15.12 0.22
CA ASP A 207 -11.15 13.92 0.97
C ASP A 207 -10.21 13.60 2.15
N ILE A 208 -8.91 13.90 2.05
CA ILE A 208 -7.97 13.69 3.18
C ILE A 208 -8.41 14.50 4.41
N GLY A 209 -9.11 15.62 4.21
CA GLY A 209 -9.67 16.43 5.28
C GLY A 209 -10.60 15.66 6.23
N ILE A 210 -11.34 14.65 5.74
CA ILE A 210 -12.26 13.85 6.58
C ILE A 210 -11.61 12.70 7.35
N PHE A 211 -10.30 12.46 7.22
CA PHE A 211 -9.60 11.37 7.93
C PHE A 211 -9.86 11.41 9.44
N GLY A 212 -9.91 12.59 10.04
CA GLY A 212 -10.13 12.75 11.49
C GLY A 212 -11.55 12.43 11.99
N ASP A 213 -12.51 12.16 11.09
CA ASP A 213 -13.88 11.85 11.46
C ASP A 213 -14.09 10.39 11.91
N ALA A 214 -13.18 9.46 11.61
CA ALA A 214 -13.33 8.02 11.91
C ALA A 214 -13.10 7.66 13.39
N GLU A 215 -13.62 6.50 13.81
CA GLU A 215 -13.41 5.94 15.16
C GLU A 215 -12.25 4.94 15.28
N LEU A 216 -11.70 4.45 14.14
CA LEU A 216 -10.60 3.47 14.09
C LEU A 216 -9.74 3.65 12.82
N ASN A 217 -8.42 3.48 12.94
CA ASN A 217 -7.48 3.36 11.83
C ASN A 217 -7.08 1.89 11.59
N LEU A 218 -7.15 1.41 10.35
CA LEU A 218 -6.78 0.06 9.96
C LEU A 218 -5.56 0.11 9.03
N PHE A 219 -4.39 -0.25 9.53
CA PHE A 219 -3.19 -0.33 8.70
C PHE A 219 -3.18 -1.62 7.87
N ARG A 220 -2.61 -1.58 6.66
CA ARG A 220 -2.41 -2.78 5.83
C ARG A 220 -1.26 -3.66 6.33
N GLU A 221 -0.18 -3.07 6.85
CA GLU A 221 1.04 -3.80 7.29
C GLU A 221 2.03 -2.99 8.18
N ASP A 222 2.03 -1.64 8.18
CA ASP A 222 3.14 -0.81 8.76
C ASP A 222 2.84 -0.08 10.09
N LYS A 223 1.92 -0.55 10.95
CA LYS A 223 1.66 0.19 12.20
C LYS A 223 2.88 0.31 13.11
N TYR A 224 3.69 -0.75 13.21
CA TYR A 224 4.89 -0.73 14.05
C TYR A 224 6.09 -0.05 13.38
N GLY A 225 5.96 0.37 12.12
CA GLY A 225 6.94 1.16 11.39
C GLY A 225 6.86 2.65 11.69
N ILE A 226 7.32 3.46 10.75
CA ILE A 226 7.32 4.93 10.89
C ILE A 226 5.89 5.46 10.78
N LEU A 227 5.09 4.90 9.87
CA LEU A 227 3.78 5.42 9.53
C LEU A 227 2.79 5.34 10.69
N GLY A 228 2.65 4.17 11.33
CA GLY A 228 1.73 4.03 12.47
C GLY A 228 2.14 4.87 13.68
N ARG A 229 3.43 5.03 13.96
CA ARG A 229 3.90 5.94 15.03
C ARG A 229 3.55 7.40 14.74
N HIS A 230 3.64 7.84 13.49
CA HIS A 230 3.23 9.19 13.08
C HIS A 230 1.72 9.38 13.29
N PHE A 231 0.90 8.48 12.77
CA PHE A 231 -0.56 8.58 12.86
C PHE A 231 -1.13 8.39 14.27
N ASP A 232 -0.58 7.49 15.08
CA ASP A 232 -0.96 7.32 16.49
C ASP A 232 -0.64 8.61 17.29
N ALA A 233 0.50 9.27 17.01
CA ALA A 233 0.90 10.51 17.68
C ALA A 233 0.17 11.77 17.16
N PHE A 234 -0.15 11.82 15.86
CA PHE A 234 -0.81 12.94 15.20
C PHE A 234 -2.33 12.94 15.45
N THR A 235 -2.98 11.78 15.42
CA THR A 235 -4.45 11.68 15.50
C THR A 235 -4.98 11.29 16.88
N GLY A 236 -4.29 10.41 17.60
CA GLY A 236 -4.82 9.78 18.81
C GLY A 236 -6.05 8.89 18.58
N ILE A 237 -6.40 8.59 17.33
CA ILE A 237 -7.46 7.64 16.96
C ILE A 237 -6.92 6.21 17.19
N PRO A 238 -7.68 5.28 17.81
CA PRO A 238 -7.27 3.89 17.97
C PRO A 238 -6.88 3.24 16.63
N SER A 239 -6.02 2.21 16.67
CA SER A 239 -5.49 1.62 15.45
C SER A 239 -5.18 0.12 15.55
N LEU A 240 -5.44 -0.63 14.47
CA LEU A 240 -5.02 -2.04 14.29
C LEU A 240 -3.83 -2.17 13.34
N PRO A 241 -2.95 -3.18 13.53
CA PRO A 241 -1.61 -3.15 12.96
C PRO A 241 -1.50 -3.52 11.48
N GLU A 242 -2.36 -4.43 11.03
CA GLU A 242 -2.32 -5.07 9.72
C GLU A 242 -3.71 -5.61 9.35
N PHE A 243 -3.87 -6.00 8.08
CA PHE A 243 -5.04 -6.73 7.62
C PHE A 243 -4.99 -8.21 8.07
N PRO A 244 -6.13 -8.88 8.31
CA PRO A 244 -6.14 -10.27 8.74
C PRO A 244 -5.61 -11.21 7.65
N VAL A 245 -4.63 -12.05 7.99
CA VAL A 245 -4.06 -13.08 7.10
C VAL A 245 -3.97 -14.39 7.88
N GLY A 246 -4.69 -15.41 7.42
CA GLY A 246 -4.87 -16.68 8.15
C GLY A 246 -6.26 -16.81 8.80
N LEU A 247 -6.60 -18.02 9.24
CA LEU A 247 -7.93 -18.39 9.73
C LEU A 247 -8.19 -17.78 11.10
N SER A 248 -7.33 -18.09 12.08
CA SER A 248 -7.44 -17.55 13.44
C SER A 248 -7.30 -16.03 13.45
N ALA A 249 -6.38 -15.49 12.64
CA ALA A 249 -6.16 -14.05 12.50
C ALA A 249 -7.38 -13.27 12.00
N THR A 250 -8.21 -13.88 11.14
CA THR A 250 -9.46 -13.26 10.67
C THR A 250 -10.49 -13.17 11.79
N LEU A 251 -10.64 -14.22 12.61
CA LEU A 251 -11.54 -14.21 13.77
C LEU A 251 -11.03 -13.27 14.88
N ASP A 252 -9.73 -13.21 15.11
CA ASP A 252 -9.13 -12.30 16.09
C ASP A 252 -9.17 -10.84 15.64
N PHE A 253 -9.04 -10.54 14.34
CA PHE A 253 -9.28 -9.21 13.80
C PHE A 253 -10.72 -8.72 14.07
N ILE A 254 -11.74 -9.58 13.86
CA ILE A 254 -13.14 -9.25 14.19
C ILE A 254 -13.29 -8.93 15.69
N ARG A 255 -12.67 -9.74 16.56
CA ARG A 255 -12.67 -9.55 18.02
C ARG A 255 -11.96 -8.25 18.43
N ASP A 256 -10.84 -7.92 17.79
CA ASP A 256 -10.05 -6.72 18.05
C ASP A 256 -10.71 -5.43 17.55
N VAL A 257 -11.34 -5.44 16.36
CA VAL A 257 -12.17 -4.34 15.87
C VAL A 257 -13.33 -4.09 16.82
N GLY A 258 -14.08 -5.13 17.19
CA GLY A 258 -15.21 -5.00 18.13
C GLY A 258 -14.79 -4.48 19.50
N ARG A 259 -13.65 -4.94 20.03
CA ARG A 259 -13.06 -4.45 21.29
C ARG A 259 -12.71 -2.96 21.23
N LEU A 260 -12.12 -2.48 20.14
CA LEU A 260 -11.74 -1.06 19.99
C LEU A 260 -12.93 -0.15 19.69
N THR A 261 -13.96 -0.66 19.01
CA THR A 261 -15.15 0.09 18.58
C THR A 261 -16.37 -0.10 19.50
N GLY A 262 -16.22 -0.83 20.61
CA GLY A 262 -17.25 -1.03 21.64
C GLY A 262 -18.44 -1.88 21.21
N ARG A 263 -18.26 -2.79 20.23
CA ARG A 263 -19.33 -3.57 19.59
C ARG A 263 -19.32 -5.04 20.01
N ASP A 264 -20.51 -5.65 20.01
CA ASP A 264 -20.64 -7.11 20.10
C ASP A 264 -20.16 -7.74 18.80
N THR A 265 -19.43 -8.84 18.91
CA THR A 265 -18.83 -9.58 17.79
C THR A 265 -19.45 -10.97 17.62
N THR A 266 -20.39 -11.37 18.48
CA THR A 266 -20.95 -12.73 18.53
C THR A 266 -21.50 -13.19 17.17
N ASP A 267 -22.36 -12.37 16.54
CA ASP A 267 -22.95 -12.69 15.24
C ASP A 267 -21.91 -12.63 14.10
N ALA A 268 -20.99 -11.67 14.15
CA ALA A 268 -19.93 -11.49 13.14
C ALA A 268 -18.92 -12.65 13.14
N VAL A 269 -18.48 -13.09 14.33
CA VAL A 269 -17.62 -14.28 14.51
C VAL A 269 -18.35 -15.53 14.06
N SER A 270 -19.64 -15.69 14.39
CA SER A 270 -20.44 -16.85 13.98
C SER A 270 -20.61 -16.93 12.45
N ALA A 271 -20.84 -15.78 11.79
CA ALA A 271 -20.94 -15.71 10.32
C ALA A 271 -19.60 -15.98 9.62
N GLU A 272 -18.48 -15.56 10.22
CA GLU A 272 -17.16 -15.85 9.68
C GLU A 272 -16.76 -17.32 9.90
N GLU A 273 -17.08 -17.91 11.06
CA GLU A 273 -16.92 -19.35 11.32
C GLU A 273 -17.74 -20.21 10.34
N GLU A 274 -18.93 -19.75 9.92
CA GLU A 274 -19.70 -20.39 8.83
C GLU A 274 -19.02 -20.25 7.46
N GLN A 275 -18.43 -19.09 7.13
CA GLN A 275 -17.62 -18.94 5.91
C GLN A 275 -16.37 -19.83 5.90
N LEU A 276 -15.70 -19.99 7.05
CA LEU A 276 -14.55 -20.88 7.20
C LEU A 276 -14.94 -22.36 7.09
N ALA A 277 -16.06 -22.78 7.66
CA ALA A 277 -16.59 -24.13 7.47
C ALA A 277 -16.91 -24.40 5.99
N GLY A 278 -17.59 -23.45 5.33
CA GLY A 278 -17.88 -23.52 3.89
C GLY A 278 -16.63 -23.55 3.00
N LEU A 279 -15.54 -22.90 3.44
CA LEU A 279 -14.23 -22.97 2.79
C LEU A 279 -13.63 -24.39 2.90
N THR A 280 -13.61 -24.97 4.11
CA THR A 280 -13.11 -26.34 4.33
C THR A 280 -13.90 -27.38 3.54
N ASP A 281 -15.21 -27.18 3.34
CA ASP A 281 -16.03 -28.06 2.50
C ASP A 281 -15.78 -27.82 0.98
N GLU A 282 -15.58 -26.58 0.53
CA GLU A 282 -15.25 -26.24 -0.88
C GLU A 282 -13.96 -26.92 -1.38
N PHE A 283 -12.96 -27.08 -0.50
CA PHE A 283 -11.67 -27.72 -0.80
C PHE A 283 -11.51 -29.11 -0.17
N SER A 284 -12.61 -29.75 0.22
CA SER A 284 -12.61 -31.07 0.84
C SER A 284 -12.03 -32.20 -0.03
N ASP A 285 -11.89 -31.97 -1.35
CA ASP A 285 -11.20 -32.87 -2.27
C ASP A 285 -9.66 -32.85 -2.17
N LEU A 286 -9.05 -31.79 -1.60
CA LEU A 286 -7.60 -31.73 -1.35
C LEU A 286 -7.18 -32.52 -0.09
N ARG A 287 -8.14 -33.15 0.61
CA ARG A 287 -7.91 -33.80 1.91
C ARG A 287 -7.07 -35.06 1.79
N GLY A 288 -5.90 -35.05 2.42
CA GLY A 288 -4.95 -36.15 2.46
C GLY A 288 -3.82 -36.01 1.44
N GLU A 289 -3.85 -35.00 0.57
CA GLU A 289 -2.77 -34.67 -0.35
C GLU A 289 -1.51 -34.22 0.39
N TYR A 290 -0.35 -34.49 -0.21
CA TYR A 290 0.96 -34.19 0.36
C TYR A 290 1.59 -33.03 -0.39
N VAL A 291 1.94 -31.96 0.32
CA VAL A 291 2.50 -30.73 -0.26
C VAL A 291 3.81 -30.34 0.41
N THR A 292 4.68 -29.66 -0.34
CA THR A 292 5.76 -28.86 0.24
C THR A 292 5.61 -27.42 -0.23
N PHE A 293 5.79 -26.46 0.68
CA PHE A 293 5.80 -25.05 0.33
C PHE A 293 7.18 -24.67 -0.21
N ASP A 294 7.23 -23.92 -1.32
CA ASP A 294 8.49 -23.33 -1.80
C ASP A 294 8.95 -22.20 -0.86
N SER A 295 9.73 -22.57 0.16
CA SER A 295 10.15 -21.71 1.27
C SER A 295 11.20 -20.66 0.90
N PHE A 296 11.40 -20.37 -0.38
CA PHE A 296 12.42 -19.46 -0.91
C PHE A 296 12.19 -17.98 -0.51
N GLY A 297 12.50 -17.65 0.74
CA GLY A 297 12.60 -16.28 1.26
C GLY A 297 11.53 -15.85 2.26
N PHE A 298 10.70 -16.76 2.74
CA PHE A 298 9.69 -16.50 3.77
C PHE A 298 10.22 -16.81 5.17
N GLN A 299 9.72 -16.09 6.18
CA GLN A 299 10.03 -16.27 7.61
C GLN A 299 9.12 -17.33 8.23
N SER A 300 9.51 -17.91 9.38
CA SER A 300 8.73 -18.99 10.02
C SER A 300 7.29 -18.60 10.32
N ALA A 301 7.03 -17.36 10.74
CA ALA A 301 5.67 -16.86 11.00
C ALA A 301 4.80 -16.78 9.72
N GLU A 302 5.38 -16.43 8.57
CA GLU A 302 4.66 -16.48 7.28
C GLU A 302 4.31 -17.94 6.93
N MET A 303 5.21 -18.90 7.22
CA MET A 303 5.00 -20.34 6.98
C MET A 303 3.99 -21.01 7.93
N GLU A 304 3.89 -20.55 9.17
CA GLU A 304 2.93 -21.04 10.17
C GLU A 304 1.49 -20.82 9.70
N MET A 305 1.18 -19.67 9.09
CA MET A 305 -0.14 -19.37 8.53
C MET A 305 -0.48 -20.26 7.32
N PHE A 306 0.45 -20.48 6.39
CA PHE A 306 0.20 -21.43 5.28
C PHE A 306 -0.02 -22.87 5.79
N THR A 307 0.63 -23.24 6.89
CA THR A 307 0.45 -24.53 7.55
C THR A 307 -0.93 -24.65 8.23
N GLU A 308 -1.38 -23.62 8.95
CA GLU A 308 -2.73 -23.54 9.54
C GLU A 308 -3.82 -23.79 8.48
N VAL A 309 -3.70 -23.13 7.33
CA VAL A 309 -4.67 -23.24 6.23
C VAL A 309 -4.64 -24.63 5.59
N ALA A 310 -3.46 -25.20 5.40
CA ALA A 310 -3.31 -26.56 4.86
C ALA A 310 -3.90 -27.62 5.81
N GLU A 311 -3.63 -27.53 7.11
CA GLU A 311 -4.19 -28.44 8.12
C GLU A 311 -5.72 -28.34 8.20
N ALA A 312 -6.29 -27.14 8.08
CA ALA A 312 -7.73 -26.90 8.14
C ALA A 312 -8.52 -27.54 6.97
N VAL A 313 -7.97 -27.55 5.75
CA VAL A 313 -8.56 -28.30 4.62
C VAL A 313 -8.19 -29.80 4.66
N GLY A 314 -7.15 -30.17 5.42
CA GLY A 314 -6.69 -31.53 5.63
C GLY A 314 -5.58 -31.98 4.67
N ILE A 315 -4.87 -31.03 4.07
CA ILE A 315 -3.61 -31.24 3.35
C ILE A 315 -2.49 -31.55 4.37
N ARG A 316 -1.46 -32.29 3.95
CA ARG A 316 -0.29 -32.67 4.77
C ARG A 316 0.98 -32.00 4.26
N VAL A 317 1.56 -31.13 5.07
CA VAL A 317 2.87 -30.52 4.76
C VAL A 317 3.99 -31.56 4.99
N SER A 318 4.86 -31.76 4.01
CA SER A 318 5.93 -32.76 4.02
C SER A 318 7.04 -32.42 3.01
N GLU A 319 8.30 -32.72 3.32
CA GLU A 319 9.44 -32.49 2.41
C GLU A 319 9.36 -33.30 1.10
N GLU A 320 8.58 -34.39 1.05
CA GLU A 320 8.37 -35.24 -0.13
C GLU A 320 7.07 -34.90 -0.91
N GLY A 321 6.36 -33.83 -0.52
CA GLY A 321 5.09 -33.43 -1.15
C GLY A 321 5.23 -32.63 -2.44
N THR A 322 4.11 -32.45 -3.15
CA THR A 322 4.00 -31.60 -4.34
C THR A 322 4.39 -30.16 -4.02
N VAL A 323 5.29 -29.57 -4.81
CA VAL A 323 5.75 -28.20 -4.59
C VAL A 323 4.66 -27.21 -4.99
N ILE A 324 4.06 -26.55 -4.00
CA ILE A 324 3.17 -25.40 -4.22
C ILE A 324 3.92 -24.10 -4.01
N PRO A 325 3.79 -23.12 -4.94
CA PRO A 325 4.30 -21.78 -4.72
C PRO A 325 3.48 -21.09 -3.64
N ILE A 326 4.18 -20.37 -2.77
CA ILE A 326 3.57 -19.41 -1.85
C ILE A 326 3.07 -18.22 -2.68
N PRO A 327 1.84 -17.69 -2.45
CA PRO A 327 1.35 -16.53 -3.19
C PRO A 327 2.21 -15.28 -2.94
N PHE A 328 2.33 -14.40 -3.94
CA PHE A 328 3.05 -13.12 -3.83
C PHE A 328 2.28 -12.14 -2.93
N CYS A 329 0.99 -11.96 -3.19
CA CYS A 329 0.10 -11.23 -2.28
C CYS A 329 -0.23 -12.11 -1.07
N MET A 330 -0.14 -11.58 0.15
CA MET A 330 -0.59 -12.31 1.34
C MET A 330 -2.12 -12.39 1.35
N PRO A 331 -2.73 -13.58 1.58
CA PRO A 331 -4.16 -13.77 1.41
C PRO A 331 -4.95 -13.12 2.55
N VAL A 332 -5.55 -11.96 2.27
CA VAL A 332 -6.36 -11.23 3.25
C VAL A 332 -7.72 -11.89 3.42
N GLY A 333 -8.05 -12.22 4.67
CA GLY A 333 -9.32 -12.82 5.08
C GLY A 333 -9.67 -14.16 4.40
N THR A 334 -10.88 -14.63 4.68
CA THR A 334 -11.43 -15.87 4.12
C THR A 334 -11.52 -15.85 2.59
N LEU A 335 -11.81 -14.70 1.97
CA LEU A 335 -11.83 -14.57 0.52
C LEU A 335 -10.43 -14.67 -0.10
N GLY A 336 -9.39 -14.10 0.51
CA GLY A 336 -8.01 -14.30 0.08
C GLY A 336 -7.56 -15.75 0.20
N LEU A 337 -7.91 -16.42 1.30
CA LEU A 337 -7.65 -17.85 1.48
C LEU A 337 -8.37 -18.71 0.41
N ARG A 338 -9.60 -18.35 0.01
CA ARG A 338 -10.32 -18.98 -1.12
C ARG A 338 -9.61 -18.79 -2.46
N ARG A 339 -9.00 -17.62 -2.72
CA ARG A 339 -8.18 -17.39 -3.94
C ARG A 339 -6.90 -18.24 -3.92
N MET A 340 -6.17 -18.26 -2.80
CA MET A 340 -4.96 -19.06 -2.62
C MET A 340 -5.22 -20.57 -2.77
N LEU A 341 -6.27 -21.11 -2.14
CA LEU A 341 -6.60 -22.54 -2.24
C LEU A 341 -6.98 -22.96 -3.68
N ARG A 342 -7.61 -22.07 -4.46
CA ARG A 342 -7.86 -22.27 -5.90
C ARG A 342 -6.57 -22.24 -6.73
N GLN A 343 -5.55 -21.51 -6.30
CA GLN A 343 -4.21 -21.58 -6.91
C GLN A 343 -3.53 -22.90 -6.56
N TRP A 344 -3.44 -23.27 -5.28
CA TRP A 344 -2.81 -24.53 -4.83
C TRP A 344 -3.43 -25.76 -5.50
N ARG A 345 -4.76 -25.84 -5.59
CA ARG A 345 -5.48 -26.90 -6.30
C ARG A 345 -4.96 -27.13 -7.72
N ARG A 346 -4.70 -26.07 -8.49
CA ARG A 346 -4.15 -26.15 -9.86
C ARG A 346 -2.73 -26.69 -9.95
N PHE A 347 -1.96 -26.65 -8.86
CA PHE A 347 -0.62 -27.24 -8.77
C PHE A 347 -0.64 -28.68 -8.24
N ILE A 348 -1.72 -29.09 -7.57
CA ILE A 348 -1.95 -30.46 -7.08
C ILE A 348 -2.60 -31.31 -8.19
N ASP A 349 -3.51 -30.74 -8.97
CA ASP A 349 -4.23 -31.38 -10.09
C ASP A 349 -3.38 -31.54 -11.40
N GLY A 350 -2.13 -31.04 -11.45
CA GLY A 350 -1.40 -30.74 -12.70
C GLY A 350 -0.09 -31.50 -12.94
#